data_AF-A0A1G0Z6P3-F1
#
_entry.id   AF-A0A1G0Z6P3-F1
#
_cell.length_a   1.000
_cell.length_b   1.000
_cell.length_c   1.000
_cell.angle_alpha   90.00
_cell.angle_beta   90.00
_cell.angle_gamma   90.00
#
_symmetry.space_group_name_H-M   'P 1'
#
loop_
_entity.id
_entity.type
_entity.pdbx_description
1 polymer ?
#
loop_
_entity_poly.entity_id
_entity_poly.type
_entity_poly.pdbx_seq_one_letter_code
_entity_poly.pdbx_strand_id
1 'polypeptide(L)' 'MEINISDEAMKAASKCPNGLSCLEDQGGNLCKVASCIAGEFIFITGENNKPCPYRHVSETMNICLCPVRRELYIKYRI' A
#
# COMPACT_ATOMS: atom_id res chain seq x y z
N MET A 1 1.52 18.62 2.68
CA MET A 1 1.43 18.09 1.30
C MET A 1 0.06 17.45 1.19
N GLU A 2 -0.76 17.88 0.24
CA GLU A 2 -2.10 17.33 0.04
C GLU A 2 -1.98 16.08 -0.84
N ILE A 3 -2.27 14.92 -0.27
CA ILE A 3 -2.24 13.63 -0.97
C ILE A 3 -3.60 13.45 -1.65
N ASN A 4 -3.62 13.41 -2.98
CA ASN A 4 -4.85 13.22 -3.76
C ASN A 4 -4.87 11.80 -4.37
N ILE A 5 -5.71 10.95 -3.79
CA ILE A 5 -5.97 9.57 -4.19
C ILE A 5 -7.41 9.47 -4.65
N SER A 6 -7.64 8.69 -5.72
CA SER A 6 -8.96 8.50 -6.31
C SER A 6 -9.97 7.91 -5.31
N ASP A 7 -11.23 8.36 -5.41
CA ASP A 7 -12.34 7.79 -4.65
C ASP A 7 -12.50 6.30 -4.93
N GLU A 8 -12.22 5.86 -6.15
CA GLU A 8 -12.23 4.45 -6.56
C GLU A 8 -11.22 3.64 -5.75
N ALA A 9 -9.98 4.12 -5.62
CA ALA A 9 -8.96 3.44 -4.83
C ALA A 9 -9.32 3.41 -3.34
N MET A 10 -9.85 4.50 -2.79
CA MET A 10 -10.30 4.55 -1.40
C MET A 10 -11.44 3.56 -1.13
N LYS A 11 -12.45 3.50 -2.00
CA LYS A 11 -13.56 2.54 -1.91
C LYS A 11 -13.09 1.10 -2.06
N ALA A 12 -12.19 0.84 -3.01
CA ALA A 12 -11.61 -0.48 -3.22
C ALA A 12 -10.72 -0.93 -2.05
N ALA A 13 -10.16 0.00 -1.29
CA ALA A 13 -9.41 -0.25 -0.06
C ALA A 13 -10.29 -0.37 1.21
N SER A 14 -11.62 -0.51 1.08
CA SER A 14 -12.58 -0.59 2.20
C SER A 14 -12.25 -1.61 3.30
N LYS A 15 -11.55 -2.71 2.98
CA LYS A 15 -11.10 -3.72 3.95
C LYS A 15 -9.77 -3.39 4.65
N CYS A 16 -9.26 -2.16 4.53
CA CYS A 16 -7.98 -1.79 5.11
C CYS A 16 -8.07 -1.81 6.65
N PRO A 17 -7.29 -2.65 7.34
CA PRO A 17 -7.38 -2.77 8.80
C PRO A 17 -6.86 -1.52 9.53
N ASN A 18 -6.16 -0.63 8.83
CA ASN A 18 -5.64 0.62 9.38
C ASN A 18 -6.49 1.83 8.96
N GLY A 19 -7.69 1.65 8.41
CA GLY A 19 -8.61 2.76 8.12
C GLY A 19 -8.04 3.83 7.18
N LEU A 20 -7.21 3.43 6.21
CA LEU A 20 -6.49 4.35 5.31
C LEU A 20 -5.55 5.35 6.01
N SER A 21 -5.05 5.04 7.22
CA SER A 21 -4.10 5.89 7.97
C SER A 21 -2.82 6.24 7.20
N CYS A 22 -2.51 5.55 6.09
CA CYS A 22 -1.44 5.93 5.18
C CYS A 22 -1.64 7.30 4.49
N LEU A 23 -2.87 7.82 4.52
CA LEU A 23 -3.24 9.15 4.00
C LEU A 23 -3.12 10.24 5.08
N GLU A 24 -3.11 9.84 6.35
CA GLU A 24 -3.04 10.72 7.52
C GLU A 24 -1.55 10.80 7.96
N ASP A 25 -0.99 12.00 8.00
CA ASP A 25 0.35 12.30 8.51
C ASP A 25 1.56 11.52 7.93
N GLN A 26 2.00 11.95 6.74
CA GLN A 26 3.34 11.70 6.21
C GLN A 26 3.77 10.23 6.13
N GLY A 27 2.83 9.29 6.10
CA GLY A 27 3.13 7.89 5.84
C GLY A 27 3.69 7.11 7.05
N GLY A 28 3.41 7.54 8.27
CA GLY A 28 3.93 6.93 9.50
C GLY A 28 3.68 5.41 9.65
N ASN A 29 2.70 4.84 8.93
CA ASN A 29 2.40 3.40 8.92
C ASN A 29 2.36 2.80 7.50
N LEU A 30 3.27 3.22 6.62
CA LEU A 30 3.37 2.65 5.29
C LEU A 30 4.11 1.31 5.28
N CYS A 31 3.63 0.39 4.45
CA CYS A 31 4.42 -0.77 4.06
C CYS A 31 5.65 -0.27 3.29
N LYS A 32 6.85 -0.64 3.74
CA LYS A 32 8.10 -0.28 3.06
C LYS A 32 8.14 -0.97 1.70
N VAL A 33 8.29 -0.20 0.63
CA VAL A 33 8.42 -0.76 -0.72
C VAL A 33 9.86 -1.26 -0.91
N ALA A 34 9.99 -2.52 -1.28
CA ALA A 34 11.25 -3.13 -1.74
C ALA A 34 11.53 -2.76 -3.19
N SER A 35 10.54 -2.95 -4.05
CA SER A 35 10.61 -2.71 -5.48
C SER A 35 9.21 -2.55 -6.06
N CYS A 36 9.13 -1.98 -7.25
CA CYS A 36 7.89 -1.89 -8.01
C CYS A 36 8.18 -2.31 -9.45
N ILE A 37 7.41 -3.28 -9.96
CA ILE A 37 7.52 -3.74 -11.35
C ILE A 37 6.33 -3.21 -12.14
N ALA A 38 6.63 -2.53 -13.25
CA ALA A 38 5.66 -1.95 -14.18
C ALA A 38 4.62 -0.98 -13.56
N GLY A 39 4.82 -0.48 -12.34
CA GLY A 39 3.80 0.32 -11.66
C GLY A 39 2.59 -0.50 -11.18
N GLU A 40 2.66 -1.82 -11.25
CA GLU A 40 1.54 -2.70 -10.94
C GLU A 40 1.83 -3.56 -9.71
N PHE A 41 3.03 -4.12 -9.63
CA PHE A 41 3.41 -5.03 -8.56
C PHE A 41 4.30 -4.32 -7.55
N ILE A 42 3.73 -3.95 -6.41
CA ILE A 42 4.47 -3.38 -5.29
C ILE A 42 4.96 -4.51 -4.40
N PHE A 43 6.27 -4.73 -4.40
CA PHE A 43 6.92 -5.62 -3.45
C PHE A 43 7.22 -4.83 -2.19
N ILE A 44 6.96 -5.42 -1.02
CA ILE A 44 7.19 -4.79 0.27
C ILE A 44 8.24 -5.55 1.07
N THR A 45 9.15 -4.83 1.71
CA THR A 45 10.06 -5.40 2.71
C THR A 45 9.36 -5.35 4.06
N GLY A 46 9.08 -6.51 4.66
CA GLY A 46 8.77 -6.55 6.08
C GLY A 46 7.77 -7.60 6.54
N GLU A 47 8.06 -8.08 7.75
CA GLU A 47 7.19 -8.81 8.66
C GLU A 47 6.22 -7.84 9.33
N ASN A 48 5.31 -7.21 8.57
CA ASN A 48 4.21 -6.56 9.27
C ASN A 48 3.31 -7.70 9.79
N ASN A 49 3.46 -8.07 11.06
CA ASN A 49 2.77 -9.21 11.70
C ASN A 49 1.24 -9.02 11.76
N LYS A 50 0.74 -7.86 11.34
CA LYS A 50 -0.69 -7.62 11.22
C LYS A 50 -1.23 -8.30 9.95
N PRO A 51 -2.31 -9.10 10.08
CA PRO A 51 -3.04 -9.59 8.93
C PRO A 51 -3.49 -8.41 8.05
N CYS A 52 -3.14 -8.44 6.77
CA CYS A 52 -3.58 -7.44 5.81
C CYS A 52 -4.22 -8.16 4.62
N PRO A 53 -5.50 -7.89 4.30
CA PRO A 53 -6.20 -8.58 3.20
C PRO A 53 -5.65 -8.21 1.82
N TYR A 54 -4.85 -7.14 1.74
CA TYR A 54 -4.17 -6.74 0.51
C TYR A 54 -2.71 -7.20 0.43
N ARG A 55 -2.25 -7.99 1.40
CA ARG A 55 -0.90 -8.57 1.38
C ARG A 55 -0.98 -10.00 0.83
N HIS A 56 -0.25 -10.24 -0.25
CA HIS A 56 -0.04 -11.59 -0.78
C HIS A 56 1.38 -12.04 -0.41
N VAL A 57 1.49 -13.18 0.27
CA VAL A 57 2.77 -13.73 0.76
C VAL A 57 3.04 -15.06 0.07
N SER A 58 4.27 -15.21 -0.41
CA SER A 58 4.85 -16.47 -0.89
C SER A 58 6.16 -16.73 -0.15
N GLU A 59 6.79 -17.88 -0.36
CA GLU A 59 8.05 -18.25 0.30
C GLU A 59 9.17 -17.21 0.11
N THR A 60 9.21 -16.53 -1.03
CA THR A 60 10.30 -15.62 -1.40
C THR A 60 9.86 -14.18 -1.59
N MET A 61 8.55 -13.90 -1.63
CA MET A 61 8.03 -12.58 -2.01
C MET A 61 6.85 -12.14 -1.16
N ASN A 62 6.81 -10.84 -0.87
CA ASN A 62 5.69 -10.15 -0.23
C ASN A 62 5.18 -9.05 -1.17
N ILE A 63 3.95 -9.20 -1.65
CA ILE A 63 3.32 -8.28 -2.61
C ILE A 63 2.19 -7.52 -1.92
N CYS A 64 2.14 -6.20 -2.13
CA CYS A 64 1.04 -5.34 -1.72
C CYS A 64 0.11 -5.08 -2.91
N LEU A 65 -1.16 -5.46 -2.75
CA LEU A 65 -2.25 -5.25 -3.70
C LEU A 65 -3.20 -4.13 -3.24
N CYS A 66 -2.79 -3.32 -2.26
CA CYS A 66 -3.66 -2.25 -1.75
C CYS A 66 -3.79 -1.16 -2.82
N PRO A 67 -5.00 -0.85 -3.29
CA PRO A 67 -5.19 0.11 -4.38
C PRO A 67 -4.73 1.51 -3.99
N VAL A 68 -4.95 1.93 -2.74
CA VAL A 68 -4.43 3.20 -2.21
C VAL A 68 -2.90 3.21 -2.16
N ARG A 69 -2.27 2.12 -1.70
CA ARG A 69 -0.80 2.00 -1.68
C ARG A 69 -0.21 2.07 -3.07
N ARG A 70 -0.88 1.46 -4.05
CA ARG A 70 -0.51 1.49 -5.46
C ARG A 70 -0.53 2.91 -6.00
N GLU A 71 -1.63 3.60 -5.81
CA GLU A 71 -1.78 4.95 -6.33
C GLU A 71 -0.82 5.95 -5.66
N LEU A 72 -0.60 5.82 -4.34
CA LEU A 72 0.41 6.58 -3.59
C LEU A 72 1.81 6.43 -4.20
N TYR A 73 2.23 5.19 -4.47
CA TYR A 73 3.56 4.92 -5.00
C TYR A 73 3.71 5.38 -6.45
N ILE A 74 2.67 5.21 -7.28
CA ILE A 74 2.67 5.64 -8.68
C ILE A 74 2.79 7.16 -8.76
N LYS A 75 1.97 7.90 -7.99
CA LYS A 75 1.89 9.37 -8.06
C LYS A 75 3.02 10.08 -7.32
N TYR A 76 3.39 9.58 -6.15
CA TYR A 76 4.25 10.30 -5.20
C TYR A 76 5.54 9.58 -4.85
N ARG A 77 5.72 8.32 -5.29
CA ARG A 77 6.84 7.43 -4.87
C ARG A 77 6.92 7.22 -3.36
N ILE A 78 5.82 7.49 -2.68
CA ILE A 78 5.55 7.20 -1.26
C ILE A 78 5.19 5.74 -1.15
#